data_AF-A0A139RA85-F1
#
_entry.id   AF-A0A139RA85-F1
#
_cell.length_a   1.000
_cell.length_b   1.000
_cell.length_c   1.000
_cell.angle_alpha   90.00
_cell.angle_beta   90.00
_cell.angle_gamma   90.00
#
_symmetry.space_group_name_H-M   'P 1'
#
loop_
_entity.id
_entity.type
_entity.pdbx_description
1 polymer ?
#
loop_
_entity_poly.entity_id
_entity_poly.type
_entity_poly.pdbx_seq_one_letter_code
_entity_poly.pdbx_strand_id
1 'polypeptide(L)'
;MRQKILTGVDRSVLVLFSLLFGITVISAGLSVNLKLTDVTLWSVGVLLIGGGSYVLTQTNLWLSPGARQLVVSWSLFIAAIVGQAVVAYQFHPAIGFDAGAVHDALRHADDINLIGYFSQNINNLPILMLFDSLAGLFHTKSWFFFDVVSIVCVDLALLINVGTMTLVQRDNWRRLLWLETVFMTVFPWILVPYTDTVVMPVVALLLLAAAGLLNSRRWSLRAIWALALVLAGVLAYFIKPSAMIPAIAVVLMIMRRIVQTQLWRDWRKMGQGLLLAIVCVATVVGTVQWGQHQIDQQTIIRVNKGLAIPPIHFMSMGVAGDGGYNERDALKIGHTTQAN
;
A
#
# COMPACT_ATOMS: atom_id res chain seq x y z
N MET A 1 -12.66 -35.64 7.61
CA MET A 1 -12.54 -35.24 6.18
C MET A 1 -12.23 -33.75 6.01
N ARG A 2 -13.03 -32.84 6.60
CA ARG A 2 -12.87 -31.36 6.44
C ARG A 2 -11.57 -30.75 6.96
N GLN A 3 -11.09 -31.14 8.14
CA GLN A 3 -9.79 -30.69 8.65
C GLN A 3 -8.64 -31.13 7.73
N LYS A 4 -8.67 -32.38 7.22
CA LYS A 4 -7.67 -32.86 6.25
C LYS A 4 -7.67 -32.04 4.96
N ILE A 5 -8.85 -31.64 4.45
CA ILE A 5 -8.97 -30.76 3.28
C ILE A 5 -8.36 -29.38 3.58
N LEU A 6 -8.69 -28.77 4.72
CA LEU A 6 -8.15 -27.45 5.10
C LEU A 6 -6.64 -27.48 5.31
N THR A 7 -6.11 -28.51 5.95
CA THR A 7 -4.66 -28.70 6.10
C THR A 7 -3.98 -28.93 4.74
N GLY A 8 -4.65 -29.62 3.81
CA GLY A 8 -4.21 -29.73 2.42
C GLY A 8 -4.12 -28.37 1.74
N VAL A 9 -5.17 -27.55 1.86
CA VAL A 9 -5.18 -26.16 1.33
C VAL A 9 -4.06 -25.33 1.95
N ASP A 10 -3.88 -25.36 3.27
CA ASP A 10 -2.83 -24.59 3.95
C ASP A 10 -1.43 -24.98 3.45
N ARG A 11 -1.17 -26.28 3.25
CA ARG A 11 0.09 -26.77 2.66
C ARG A 11 0.25 -26.32 1.21
N SER A 12 -0.79 -26.42 0.39
CA SER A 12 -0.74 -25.98 -1.01
C SER A 12 -0.50 -24.47 -1.12
N VAL A 13 -1.14 -23.66 -0.28
CA VAL A 13 -0.91 -22.21 -0.22
C VAL A 13 0.52 -21.90 0.20
N LEU A 14 1.05 -22.60 1.21
CA LEU A 14 2.43 -22.43 1.65
C LEU A 14 3.43 -22.80 0.55
N VAL A 15 3.21 -23.92 -0.16
CA VAL A 15 4.05 -24.36 -1.28
C VAL A 15 3.99 -23.33 -2.42
N LEU A 16 2.79 -22.90 -2.81
CA LEU A 16 2.61 -21.89 -3.85
C LEU A 16 3.29 -20.57 -3.48
N PHE A 17 3.07 -20.09 -2.26
CA PHE A 17 3.72 -18.88 -1.76
C PHE A 17 5.23 -19.01 -1.76
N SER A 18 5.77 -20.13 -1.26
CA SER A 18 7.22 -20.37 -1.21
C SER A 18 7.82 -20.43 -2.62
N LEU A 19 7.11 -21.03 -3.57
CA LEU A 19 7.53 -21.12 -4.97
C LEU A 19 7.51 -19.73 -5.63
N LEU A 20 6.41 -18.99 -5.50
CA LEU A 20 6.30 -17.64 -6.06
C LEU A 20 7.32 -16.69 -5.42
N PHE A 21 7.48 -16.74 -4.10
CA PHE A 21 8.50 -15.97 -3.39
C PHE A 21 9.91 -16.33 -3.87
N GLY A 22 10.20 -17.63 -4.02
CA GLY A 22 11.48 -18.09 -4.57
C GLY A 22 11.73 -17.58 -5.98
N ILE A 23 10.72 -17.64 -6.86
CA ILE A 23 10.80 -17.05 -8.21
C ILE A 23 11.07 -15.56 -8.12
N THR A 24 10.36 -14.81 -7.28
CA THR A 24 10.57 -13.36 -7.12
C THR A 24 11.99 -13.04 -6.67
N VAL A 25 12.53 -13.77 -5.69
CA VAL A 25 13.90 -13.55 -5.21
C VAL A 25 14.93 -13.87 -6.29
N ILE A 26 14.76 -14.99 -7.01
CA ILE A 26 15.65 -15.36 -8.11
C ILE A 26 15.57 -14.34 -9.24
N SER A 27 14.37 -13.96 -9.67
CA SER A 27 14.15 -12.96 -10.72
C SER A 27 14.69 -11.59 -10.34
N ALA A 28 14.56 -11.18 -9.08
CA ALA A 28 15.19 -9.97 -8.57
C ALA A 28 16.72 -10.06 -8.68
N GLY A 29 17.33 -11.16 -8.21
CA GLY A 29 18.78 -11.37 -8.32
C GLY A 29 19.29 -11.44 -9.77
N LEU A 30 18.46 -11.90 -10.70
CA LEU A 30 18.79 -11.98 -12.13
C LEU A 30 18.47 -10.70 -12.92
N SER A 31 17.70 -9.78 -12.35
CA SER A 31 17.22 -8.56 -13.01
C SER A 31 18.37 -7.68 -13.45
N VAL A 32 18.32 -7.23 -14.70
CA VAL A 32 19.29 -6.27 -15.27
C VAL A 32 19.28 -4.94 -14.52
N ASN A 33 18.12 -4.54 -13.97
CA ASN A 33 17.97 -3.33 -13.17
C ASN A 33 18.73 -3.42 -11.83
N LEU A 34 18.91 -4.64 -11.31
CA LEU A 34 19.70 -4.89 -10.11
C LEU A 34 21.18 -5.17 -10.45
N LYS A 35 21.49 -5.64 -11.66
CA LYS A 35 22.86 -5.88 -12.17
C LYS A 35 23.66 -4.60 -12.50
N LEU A 36 23.10 -3.41 -12.33
CA LEU A 36 23.89 -2.18 -12.26
C LEU A 36 24.90 -2.36 -11.13
N THR A 37 26.20 -2.23 -11.44
CA THR A 37 27.36 -2.66 -10.64
C THR A 37 27.36 -2.21 -9.18
N ASP A 38 26.58 -1.19 -8.83
CA ASP A 38 26.46 -0.66 -7.47
C ASP A 38 25.16 -1.09 -6.74
N VAL A 39 24.03 -1.26 -7.44
CA VAL A 39 22.71 -1.45 -6.79
C VAL A 39 22.53 -2.86 -6.22
N THR A 40 23.12 -3.89 -6.85
CA THR A 40 23.05 -5.29 -6.38
C THR A 40 23.76 -5.46 -5.04
N LEU A 41 24.89 -4.79 -4.83
CA LEU A 41 25.66 -4.89 -3.59
C LEU A 41 24.94 -4.18 -2.44
N TRP A 42 24.34 -3.01 -2.70
CA TRP A 42 23.53 -2.29 -1.73
C TRP A 42 22.29 -3.08 -1.33
N SER A 43 21.51 -3.59 -2.29
CA SER A 43 20.30 -4.39 -2.03
C SER A 43 20.58 -5.69 -1.26
N VAL A 44 21.67 -6.39 -1.57
CA VAL A 44 22.15 -7.54 -0.79
C VAL A 44 22.62 -7.08 0.60
N GLY A 45 23.34 -5.97 0.70
CA GLY A 45 23.72 -5.35 1.98
C GLY A 45 22.52 -5.00 2.86
N VAL A 46 21.44 -4.45 2.30
CA VAL A 46 20.19 -4.16 3.03
C VAL A 46 19.55 -5.45 3.55
N LEU A 47 19.48 -6.49 2.72
CA LEU A 47 18.89 -7.77 3.09
C LEU A 47 19.73 -8.48 4.16
N LEU A 48 21.06 -8.35 4.11
CA LEU A 48 21.98 -8.89 5.11
C LEU A 48 21.95 -8.08 6.41
N ILE A 49 21.83 -6.75 6.35
CA ILE A 49 21.69 -5.89 7.54
C ILE A 49 20.30 -6.07 8.17
N GLY A 50 19.23 -6.12 7.38
CA GLY A 50 17.86 -6.38 7.82
C GLY A 50 17.69 -7.79 8.37
N GLY A 51 18.18 -8.81 7.66
CA GLY A 51 18.16 -10.20 8.09
C GLY A 51 19.08 -10.46 9.28
N GLY A 52 20.30 -9.92 9.26
CA GLY A 52 21.27 -10.01 10.35
C GLY A 52 20.78 -9.31 11.61
N SER A 53 20.22 -8.10 11.48
CA SER A 53 19.62 -7.38 12.61
C SER A 53 18.36 -8.07 13.14
N TYR A 54 17.52 -8.65 12.28
CA TYR A 54 16.39 -9.48 12.71
C TYR A 54 16.85 -10.71 13.51
N VAL A 55 17.86 -11.44 13.03
CA VAL A 55 18.47 -12.57 13.76
C VAL A 55 19.08 -12.12 15.09
N LEU A 56 19.70 -10.93 15.14
CA LEU A 56 20.18 -10.32 16.39
C LEU A 56 19.03 -9.98 17.35
N THR A 57 17.84 -9.62 16.86
CA THR A 57 16.65 -9.44 17.71
C THR A 57 15.98 -10.76 18.15
N GLN A 58 16.24 -11.87 17.47
CA GLN A 58 15.76 -13.21 17.85
C GLN A 58 16.68 -13.88 18.88
N THR A 59 17.95 -13.50 18.90
CA THR A 59 18.91 -13.98 19.88
C THR A 59 18.89 -13.08 21.12
N ASN A 60 19.02 -13.65 22.31
CA ASN A 60 19.20 -12.88 23.56
C ASN A 60 20.52 -12.07 23.59
N LEU A 61 21.29 -12.08 22.49
CA LEU A 61 22.57 -11.41 22.36
C LEU A 61 22.46 -9.90 22.42
N TRP A 62 21.29 -9.32 22.12
CA TRP A 62 21.23 -7.87 21.88
C TRP A 62 20.62 -7.01 22.98
N LEU A 63 20.00 -7.56 24.03
CA LEU A 63 19.20 -6.72 24.93
C LEU A 63 19.19 -7.17 26.39
N SER A 64 19.86 -6.37 27.23
CA SER A 64 19.59 -6.29 28.67
C SER A 64 18.12 -5.91 28.94
N PRO A 65 17.50 -6.31 30.07
CA PRO A 65 16.06 -6.14 30.27
C PRO A 65 15.59 -4.68 30.36
N GLY A 66 14.34 -4.44 29.95
CA GLY A 66 13.49 -3.38 30.51
C GLY A 66 13.43 -2.05 29.73
N ALA A 67 14.16 -1.02 30.19
CA ALA A 67 13.96 0.37 29.77
C ALA A 67 14.99 0.88 28.74
N ARG A 68 16.24 0.40 28.80
CA ARG A 68 17.32 0.84 27.89
C ARG A 68 17.02 0.48 26.43
N GLN A 69 16.43 -0.68 26.19
CA GLN A 69 15.97 -1.09 24.85
C GLN A 69 14.99 -0.09 24.25
N LEU A 70 14.00 0.33 25.05
CA LEU A 70 12.92 1.18 24.56
C LEU A 70 13.46 2.56 24.18
N VAL A 71 14.34 3.12 25.00
CA VAL A 71 15.03 4.38 24.70
C VAL A 71 15.84 4.24 23.41
N VAL A 72 16.68 3.20 23.28
CA VAL A 72 17.52 3.01 22.08
C VAL A 72 16.68 2.83 20.81
N SER A 73 15.63 2.00 20.84
CA SER A 73 14.78 1.79 19.65
C SER A 73 14.06 3.07 19.22
N TRP A 74 13.48 3.83 20.16
CA TRP A 74 12.83 5.10 19.83
C TRP A 74 13.84 6.17 19.41
N SER A 75 15.02 6.25 20.04
CA SER A 75 16.08 7.18 19.63
C SER A 75 16.55 6.91 18.20
N LEU A 76 16.72 5.64 17.82
CA LEU A 76 17.11 5.27 16.46
C LEU A 76 15.97 5.50 15.45
N PHE A 77 14.73 5.23 15.82
CA PHE A 77 13.57 5.55 14.99
C PHE A 77 13.46 7.06 14.73
N ILE A 78 13.59 7.89 15.77
CA ILE A 78 13.62 9.35 15.65
C ILE A 78 14.81 9.81 14.82
N ALA A 79 15.99 9.23 15.03
CA ALA A 79 17.16 9.54 14.22
C ALA A 79 16.97 9.18 12.74
N ALA A 80 16.26 8.09 12.44
CA ALA A 80 15.90 7.70 11.08
C ALA A 80 14.95 8.72 10.44
N ILE A 81 13.91 9.18 11.15
CA ILE A 81 13.01 10.25 10.68
C ILE A 81 13.79 11.53 10.38
N VAL A 82 14.66 11.95 11.29
CA VAL A 82 15.51 13.13 11.09
C VAL A 82 16.44 12.93 9.88
N GLY A 83 17.03 11.74 9.74
CA GLY A 83 17.84 11.39 8.58
C GLY A 83 17.07 11.50 7.26
N GLN A 84 15.82 11.03 7.21
CA GLN A 84 14.96 11.15 6.04
C GLN A 84 14.65 12.62 5.70
N ALA A 85 14.35 13.44 6.71
CA ALA A 85 14.13 14.87 6.50
C ALA A 85 15.39 15.58 5.98
N VAL A 86 16.57 15.22 6.48
CA VAL A 86 17.86 15.72 5.99
C VAL A 86 18.12 15.30 4.55
N VAL A 87 17.78 14.04 4.19
CA VAL A 87 17.90 13.55 2.81
C VAL A 87 16.94 14.28 1.90
N ALA A 88 15.67 14.45 2.26
CA ALA A 88 14.70 15.19 1.46
C ALA A 88 15.09 16.68 1.29
N TYR A 89 15.66 17.29 2.34
CA TYR A 89 16.14 18.67 2.26
C TYR A 89 17.33 18.83 1.30
N GLN A 90 18.24 17.85 1.27
CA GLN A 90 19.41 17.88 0.38
C GLN A 90 19.10 17.38 -1.04
N PHE A 91 18.15 16.45 -1.16
CA PHE A 91 17.82 15.73 -2.38
C PHE A 91 16.31 15.72 -2.56
N HIS A 92 15.80 16.65 -3.38
CA HIS A 92 14.39 16.73 -3.79
C HIS A 92 14.29 16.76 -5.33
N PRO A 93 14.67 15.66 -6.00
CA PRO A 93 14.77 15.64 -7.46
C PRO A 93 13.41 15.78 -8.13
N ALA A 94 13.38 16.43 -9.29
CA ALA A 94 12.22 16.34 -10.16
C ALA A 94 12.12 14.92 -10.72
N ILE A 95 10.97 14.28 -10.50
CA ILE A 95 10.74 12.89 -10.94
C ILE A 95 10.13 12.91 -12.35
N GLY A 96 10.70 12.15 -13.29
CA GLY A 96 10.34 12.23 -14.72
C GLY A 96 9.23 11.30 -15.21
N PHE A 97 8.57 10.53 -14.32
CA PHE A 97 7.47 9.63 -14.67
C PHE A 97 6.13 10.15 -14.11
N ASP A 98 5.17 9.28 -13.81
CA ASP A 98 3.85 9.63 -13.27
C ASP A 98 3.86 10.68 -12.15
N ALA A 99 4.79 10.58 -11.19
CA ALA A 99 4.90 11.56 -10.11
C ALA A 99 5.19 12.98 -10.64
N GLY A 100 6.00 13.08 -11.70
CA GLY A 100 6.26 14.32 -12.43
C GLY A 100 5.02 14.86 -13.09
N ALA A 101 4.28 14.02 -13.82
CA ALA A 101 3.04 14.43 -14.48
C ALA A 101 2.01 14.98 -13.47
N VAL A 102 1.87 14.35 -12.31
CA VAL A 102 1.01 14.85 -11.22
C VAL A 102 1.50 16.21 -10.71
N HIS A 103 2.79 16.33 -10.41
CA HIS A 103 3.36 17.58 -9.90
C HIS A 103 3.30 18.73 -10.93
N ASP A 104 3.50 18.44 -12.21
CA ASP A 104 3.49 19.42 -13.29
C ASP A 104 2.07 19.88 -13.63
N ALA A 105 1.07 18.99 -13.53
CA ALA A 105 -0.35 19.36 -13.67
C ALA A 105 -0.81 20.36 -12.62
N LEU A 106 -0.18 20.43 -11.45
CA LEU A 106 -0.46 21.49 -10.47
C LEU A 106 -0.08 22.89 -10.97
N ARG A 107 0.78 23.01 -11.98
CA ARG A 107 1.27 24.30 -12.50
C ARG A 107 0.80 24.58 -13.92
N HIS A 108 0.69 23.54 -14.75
CA HIS A 108 0.46 23.64 -16.18
C HIS A 108 -0.71 22.75 -16.61
N ALA A 109 -1.83 22.81 -15.89
CA ALA A 109 -2.99 21.96 -16.17
C ALA A 109 -3.57 22.10 -17.59
N ASP A 110 -3.32 23.22 -18.27
CA ASP A 110 -3.74 23.45 -19.65
C ASP A 110 -2.78 22.87 -20.71
N ASP A 111 -1.65 22.27 -20.32
CA ASP A 111 -0.72 21.62 -21.24
C ASP A 111 -1.39 20.41 -21.92
N ILE A 112 -1.36 20.41 -23.26
CA ILE A 112 -1.97 19.37 -24.10
C ILE A 112 -1.39 17.98 -23.77
N ASN A 113 -0.10 17.90 -23.44
CA ASN A 113 0.55 16.63 -23.10
C ASN A 113 0.04 16.08 -21.76
N LEU A 114 -0.14 16.95 -20.76
CA LEU A 114 -0.68 16.57 -19.47
C LEU A 114 -2.16 16.18 -19.57
N ILE A 115 -2.95 16.93 -20.35
CA ILE A 115 -4.33 16.57 -20.69
C ILE A 115 -4.40 15.18 -21.32
N GLY A 116 -3.53 14.90 -22.31
CA GLY A 116 -3.42 13.59 -22.95
C GLY A 116 -3.07 12.48 -21.96
N TYR A 117 -2.05 12.72 -21.11
CA TYR A 117 -1.60 11.79 -20.09
C TYR A 117 -2.71 11.43 -19.10
N PHE A 118 -3.41 12.41 -18.52
CA PHE A 118 -4.50 12.16 -17.56
C PHE A 118 -5.76 11.59 -18.22
N SER A 119 -5.95 11.82 -19.52
CA SER A 119 -7.01 11.16 -20.31
C SER A 119 -6.76 9.67 -20.48
N GLN A 120 -5.50 9.25 -20.53
CA GLN A 120 -5.11 7.84 -20.58
C GLN A 120 -5.03 7.21 -19.19
N ASN A 121 -4.45 7.93 -18.22
CA ASN A 121 -4.16 7.48 -16.86
C ASN A 121 -5.13 8.12 -15.85
N ILE A 122 -6.42 7.89 -16.05
CA ILE A 122 -7.50 8.47 -15.21
C ILE A 122 -7.37 8.04 -13.74
N ASN A 123 -6.75 6.88 -13.48
CA ASN A 123 -6.44 6.39 -12.14
C ASN A 123 -5.48 7.32 -11.36
N ASN A 124 -4.84 8.28 -12.01
CA ASN A 124 -3.96 9.27 -11.36
C ASN A 124 -4.71 10.57 -11.00
N LEU A 125 -5.97 10.74 -11.39
CA LEU A 125 -6.77 11.90 -10.98
C LEU A 125 -6.98 12.01 -9.46
N PRO A 126 -7.26 10.92 -8.71
CA PRO A 126 -7.44 11.02 -7.27
C PRO A 126 -6.19 11.56 -6.54
N ILE A 127 -4.99 11.13 -6.95
CA ILE A 127 -3.75 11.62 -6.36
C ILE A 127 -3.48 13.08 -6.76
N LEU A 128 -3.81 13.48 -7.99
CA LEU A 128 -3.76 14.89 -8.41
C LEU A 128 -4.70 15.77 -7.57
N MET A 129 -5.95 15.35 -7.37
CA MET A 129 -6.91 16.08 -6.54
C MET A 129 -6.44 16.23 -5.09
N LEU A 130 -5.85 15.18 -4.52
CA LEU A 130 -5.26 15.23 -3.20
C LEU A 130 -4.09 16.22 -3.14
N PHE A 131 -3.19 16.18 -4.12
CA PHE A 131 -2.02 17.05 -4.16
C PHE A 131 -2.40 18.51 -4.39
N ASP A 132 -3.39 18.78 -5.24
CA ASP A 132 -3.94 20.12 -5.44
C ASP A 132 -4.57 20.66 -4.16
N SER A 133 -5.34 19.84 -3.45
CA SER A 133 -5.94 20.21 -2.16
C SER A 133 -4.87 20.55 -1.11
N LEU A 134 -3.81 19.73 -1.01
CA LEU A 134 -2.68 19.99 -0.11
C LEU A 134 -1.91 21.25 -0.52
N ALA A 135 -1.66 21.44 -1.81
CA ALA A 135 -0.98 22.62 -2.31
C ALA A 135 -1.78 23.90 -2.06
N GLY A 136 -3.11 23.84 -2.18
CA GLY A 136 -4.02 24.93 -1.84
C GLY A 136 -4.01 25.27 -0.36
N LEU A 137 -4.00 24.25 0.51
CA LEU A 137 -3.98 24.41 1.98
C LEU A 137 -2.66 24.99 2.51
N PHE A 138 -1.53 24.54 1.98
CA PHE A 138 -0.19 24.94 2.43
C PHE A 138 0.46 26.03 1.57
N HIS A 139 -0.25 26.50 0.53
CA HIS A 139 0.20 27.54 -0.41
C HIS A 139 1.57 27.25 -1.05
N THR A 140 1.89 25.98 -1.30
CA THR A 140 3.14 25.56 -1.94
C THR A 140 2.92 24.38 -2.86
N LYS A 141 3.68 24.32 -3.95
CA LYS A 141 3.66 23.23 -4.93
C LYS A 141 5.03 22.56 -5.05
N SER A 142 6.01 22.90 -4.21
CA SER A 142 7.40 22.45 -4.37
C SER A 142 7.56 20.94 -4.21
N TRP A 143 8.56 20.36 -4.89
CA TRP A 143 8.96 18.97 -4.71
C TRP A 143 9.27 18.66 -3.24
N PHE A 144 10.05 19.52 -2.59
CA PHE A 144 10.37 19.39 -1.16
C PHE A 144 9.11 19.28 -0.27
N PHE A 145 8.05 20.04 -0.56
CA PHE A 145 6.81 19.93 0.22
C PHE A 145 6.17 18.54 0.06
N PHE A 146 6.11 18.02 -1.17
CA PHE A 146 5.55 16.70 -1.42
C PHE A 146 6.43 15.55 -0.89
N ASP A 147 7.76 15.73 -0.86
CA ASP A 147 8.68 14.82 -0.18
C ASP A 147 8.38 14.77 1.32
N VAL A 148 8.14 15.92 1.96
CA VAL A 148 7.71 15.99 3.36
C VAL A 148 6.36 15.30 3.58
N VAL A 149 5.40 15.47 2.67
CA VAL A 149 4.12 14.73 2.72
C VAL A 149 4.39 13.22 2.69
N SER A 150 5.32 12.77 1.86
CA SER A 150 5.71 11.35 1.79
C SER A 150 6.36 10.85 3.06
N ILE A 151 7.25 11.63 3.69
CA ILE A 151 7.81 11.31 5.03
C ILE A 151 6.66 11.09 6.01
N VAL A 152 5.74 12.05 6.11
CA VAL A 152 4.61 11.98 7.04
C VAL A 152 3.75 10.75 6.78
N CYS A 153 3.46 10.44 5.52
CA CYS A 153 2.70 9.24 5.17
C CYS A 153 3.42 7.94 5.56
N VAL A 154 4.71 7.82 5.25
CA VAL A 154 5.49 6.63 5.61
C VAL A 154 5.57 6.48 7.12
N ASP A 155 5.95 7.53 7.84
CA ASP A 155 6.13 7.50 9.30
C ASP A 155 4.81 7.20 10.03
N LEU A 156 3.71 7.82 9.59
CA LEU A 156 2.39 7.55 10.14
C LEU A 156 2.00 6.07 9.93
N ALA A 157 2.30 5.49 8.76
CA ALA A 157 2.04 4.08 8.48
C ALA A 157 2.82 3.17 9.44
N LEU A 158 4.10 3.46 9.69
CA LEU A 158 4.94 2.68 10.61
C LEU A 158 4.41 2.78 12.06
N LEU A 159 4.02 3.97 12.51
CA LEU A 159 3.40 4.14 13.83
C LEU A 159 2.08 3.34 13.96
N ILE A 160 1.25 3.32 12.91
CA ILE A 160 0.03 2.52 12.86
C ILE A 160 0.35 1.02 12.88
N ASN A 161 1.41 0.57 12.20
CA ASN A 161 1.86 -0.82 12.22
C ASN A 161 2.32 -1.26 13.62
N VAL A 162 3.07 -0.41 14.33
CA VAL A 162 3.44 -0.63 15.73
C VAL A 162 2.18 -0.81 16.58
N GLY A 163 1.19 0.09 16.43
CA GLY A 163 -0.12 -0.02 17.09
C GLY A 163 -0.84 -1.33 16.73
N THR A 164 -0.84 -1.71 15.46
CA THR A 164 -1.42 -2.97 14.97
C THR A 164 -0.77 -4.18 15.64
N MET A 165 0.56 -4.19 15.76
CA MET A 165 1.29 -5.27 16.43
C MET A 165 0.90 -5.41 17.89
N THR A 166 0.55 -4.32 18.59
CA THR A 166 0.04 -4.42 19.97
C THR A 166 -1.28 -5.19 20.07
N LEU A 167 -2.11 -5.18 19.02
CA LEU A 167 -3.36 -5.94 18.95
C LEU A 167 -3.13 -7.40 18.52
N VAL A 168 -2.12 -7.66 17.70
CA VAL A 168 -1.82 -8.99 17.16
C VAL A 168 -0.94 -9.79 18.11
N GLN A 169 0.23 -9.26 18.48
CA GLN A 169 1.22 -9.86 19.37
C GLN A 169 1.94 -8.78 20.17
N ARG A 170 1.40 -8.49 21.37
CA ARG A 170 1.85 -7.38 22.23
C ARG A 170 3.34 -7.42 22.60
N ASP A 171 3.98 -8.59 22.61
CA ASP A 171 5.40 -8.66 22.99
C ASP A 171 6.36 -8.35 21.82
N ASN A 172 5.84 -8.31 20.58
CA ASN A 172 6.67 -8.20 19.37
C ASN A 172 6.73 -6.78 18.77
N TRP A 173 6.00 -5.79 19.29
CA TRP A 173 6.00 -4.43 18.73
C TRP A 173 7.40 -3.80 18.73
N ARG A 174 8.25 -4.12 19.72
CA ARG A 174 9.63 -3.62 19.80
C ARG A 174 10.50 -4.15 18.67
N ARG A 175 10.30 -5.42 18.30
CA ARG A 175 11.01 -6.07 17.19
C ARG A 175 10.55 -5.49 15.86
N LEU A 176 9.25 -5.19 15.74
CA LEU A 176 8.72 -4.50 14.57
C LEU A 176 9.32 -3.10 14.44
N LEU A 177 9.29 -2.28 15.49
CA LEU A 177 9.87 -0.93 15.48
C LEU A 177 11.35 -0.95 15.06
N TRP A 178 12.11 -1.93 15.57
CA TRP A 178 13.49 -2.13 15.16
C TRP A 178 13.62 -2.41 13.65
N LEU A 179 12.85 -3.37 13.14
CA LEU A 179 12.88 -3.77 11.74
C LEU A 179 12.50 -2.59 10.81
N GLU A 180 11.44 -1.86 11.18
CA GLU A 180 11.00 -0.66 10.47
C GLU A 180 12.08 0.41 10.44
N THR A 181 12.75 0.67 11.57
CA THR A 181 13.87 1.62 11.65
C THR A 181 15.00 1.24 10.70
N VAL A 182 15.37 -0.04 10.62
CA VAL A 182 16.40 -0.49 9.68
C VAL A 182 15.95 -0.24 8.25
N PHE A 183 14.73 -0.62 7.86
CA PHE A 183 14.23 -0.36 6.52
C PHE A 183 14.20 1.14 6.17
N MET A 184 13.78 1.99 7.10
CA MET A 184 13.77 3.45 6.94
C MET A 184 15.16 4.03 6.63
N THR A 185 16.21 3.49 7.26
CA THR A 185 17.58 4.00 7.07
C THR A 185 18.21 3.59 5.75
N VAL A 186 17.76 2.49 5.14
CA VAL A 186 18.43 1.91 3.97
C VAL A 186 17.66 2.12 2.67
N PHE A 187 16.37 2.47 2.73
CA PHE A 187 15.53 2.68 1.56
C PHE A 187 15.01 4.12 1.47
N PRO A 188 15.48 4.94 0.51
CA PRO A 188 15.01 6.31 0.33
C PRO A 188 13.69 6.37 -0.48
N TRP A 189 12.70 5.52 -0.16
CA TRP A 189 11.41 5.47 -0.88
C TRP A 189 10.63 6.79 -0.80
N ILE A 190 10.98 7.60 0.17
CA ILE A 190 10.37 8.88 0.50
C ILE A 190 10.57 9.95 -0.58
N LEU A 191 11.62 9.84 -1.39
CA LEU A 191 11.98 10.85 -2.41
C LEU A 191 11.11 10.80 -3.67
N VAL A 192 10.15 9.89 -3.73
CA VAL A 192 9.18 9.79 -4.83
C VAL A 192 7.79 10.02 -4.26
N PRO A 193 7.32 11.27 -4.22
CA PRO A 193 6.04 11.57 -3.61
C PRO A 193 4.90 11.25 -4.55
N TYR A 194 4.36 10.04 -4.41
CA TYR A 194 3.36 9.48 -5.31
C TYR A 194 2.42 8.50 -4.60
N THR A 195 1.65 7.74 -5.37
CA THR A 195 0.67 6.78 -4.85
C THR A 195 1.30 5.71 -3.94
N ASP A 196 2.55 5.31 -4.17
CA ASP A 196 3.28 4.33 -3.37
C ASP A 196 3.50 4.75 -1.92
N THR A 197 3.86 6.01 -1.67
CA THR A 197 4.12 6.54 -0.33
C THR A 197 2.82 7.02 0.32
N VAL A 198 1.98 7.72 -0.45
CA VAL A 198 0.75 8.34 0.05
C VAL A 198 -0.30 7.31 0.47
N VAL A 199 -0.32 6.12 -0.16
CA VAL A 199 -1.25 5.05 0.23
C VAL A 199 -0.84 4.32 1.52
N MET A 200 0.41 4.44 1.98
CA MET A 200 0.92 3.64 3.09
C MET A 200 0.12 3.77 4.39
N PRO A 201 -0.28 4.98 4.86
CA PRO A 201 -1.15 5.11 6.03
C PRO A 201 -2.45 4.33 5.87
N VAL A 202 -3.03 4.34 4.67
CA VAL A 202 -4.29 3.67 4.37
C VAL A 202 -4.13 2.15 4.42
N VAL A 203 -3.02 1.63 3.90
CA VAL A 203 -2.68 0.19 4.01
C VAL A 203 -2.43 -0.20 5.46
N ALA A 204 -1.72 0.62 6.24
CA ALA A 204 -1.51 0.36 7.66
C ALA A 204 -2.84 0.38 8.43
N LEU A 205 -3.76 1.31 8.11
CA LEU A 205 -5.11 1.35 8.67
C LEU A 205 -5.93 0.12 8.28
N LEU A 206 -5.80 -0.39 7.05
CA LEU A 206 -6.43 -1.64 6.64
C LEU A 206 -5.97 -2.80 7.53
N LEU A 207 -4.67 -2.92 7.79
CA LEU A 207 -4.12 -3.96 8.65
C LEU A 207 -4.56 -3.78 10.12
N LEU A 208 -4.56 -2.54 10.62
CA LEU A 208 -5.05 -2.23 11.97
C LEU A 208 -6.53 -2.61 12.11
N ALA A 209 -7.37 -2.21 11.15
CA ALA A 209 -8.78 -2.51 11.15
C ALA A 209 -9.06 -4.00 11.04
N ALA A 210 -8.28 -4.73 10.23
CA ALA A 210 -8.34 -6.18 10.15
C ALA A 210 -8.00 -6.84 11.49
N ALA A 211 -6.88 -6.44 12.12
CA ALA A 211 -6.47 -6.94 13.42
C ALA A 211 -7.53 -6.65 14.49
N GLY A 212 -8.06 -5.42 14.51
CA GLY A 212 -9.13 -4.99 15.40
C GLY A 212 -10.40 -5.82 15.22
N LEU A 213 -10.83 -6.04 13.98
CA LEU A 213 -12.00 -6.85 13.63
C LEU A 213 -11.85 -8.29 14.11
N LEU A 214 -10.68 -8.90 13.87
CA LEU A 214 -10.43 -10.31 14.17
C LEU A 214 -10.27 -10.57 15.68
N ASN A 215 -9.67 -9.63 16.42
CA ASN A 215 -9.36 -9.77 17.85
C ASN A 215 -10.41 -9.18 18.79
N SER A 216 -11.31 -8.32 18.31
CA SER A 216 -12.35 -7.72 19.15
C SER A 216 -13.34 -8.77 19.66
N ARG A 217 -13.72 -8.68 20.94
CA ARG A 217 -14.77 -9.53 21.55
C ARG A 217 -16.15 -8.89 21.50
N ARG A 218 -16.22 -7.55 21.61
CA ARG A 218 -17.48 -6.79 21.61
C ARG A 218 -17.98 -6.58 20.18
N TRP A 219 -19.27 -6.80 19.95
CA TRP A 219 -19.90 -6.64 18.62
C TRP A 219 -19.80 -5.22 18.08
N SER A 220 -20.05 -4.21 18.93
CA SER A 220 -19.96 -2.79 18.53
C SER A 220 -18.57 -2.43 18.01
N LEU A 221 -17.51 -2.87 18.71
CA LEU A 221 -16.13 -2.66 18.25
C LEU A 221 -15.84 -3.41 16.94
N ARG A 222 -16.36 -4.64 16.78
CA ARG A 222 -16.24 -5.34 15.49
C ARG A 222 -16.90 -4.59 14.35
N ALA A 223 -18.07 -4.02 14.57
CA ALA A 223 -18.77 -3.22 13.55
C ALA A 223 -17.96 -1.97 13.18
N ILE A 224 -17.41 -1.25 14.17
CA ILE A 224 -16.53 -0.10 13.94
C ILE A 224 -15.30 -0.51 13.12
N TRP A 225 -14.62 -1.59 13.49
CA TRP A 225 -13.46 -2.08 12.75
C TRP A 225 -13.80 -2.58 11.34
N ALA A 226 -14.95 -3.19 11.14
CA ALA A 226 -15.41 -3.60 9.81
C ALA A 226 -15.68 -2.39 8.91
N LEU A 227 -16.32 -1.34 9.45
CA LEU A 227 -16.52 -0.08 8.72
C LEU A 227 -15.20 0.62 8.41
N ALA A 228 -14.28 0.67 9.39
CA ALA A 228 -12.95 1.24 9.19
C ALA A 228 -12.17 0.48 8.10
N LEU A 229 -12.26 -0.86 8.08
CA LEU A 229 -11.65 -1.71 7.07
C LEU A 229 -12.21 -1.40 5.67
N VAL A 230 -13.53 -1.25 5.55
CA VAL A 230 -14.20 -0.92 4.30
C VAL A 230 -13.80 0.46 3.79
N LEU A 231 -13.86 1.48 4.66
CA LEU A 231 -13.50 2.85 4.29
C LEU A 231 -12.03 2.96 3.88
N ALA A 232 -11.12 2.33 4.62
CA ALA A 232 -9.72 2.26 4.25
C ALA A 232 -9.52 1.48 2.94
N GLY A 233 -10.34 0.45 2.66
CA GLY A 233 -10.32 -0.28 1.39
C GLY A 233 -10.72 0.58 0.20
N VAL A 234 -11.76 1.40 0.36
CA VAL A 234 -12.20 2.36 -0.67
C VAL A 234 -11.16 3.45 -0.91
N LEU A 235 -10.57 4.00 0.17
CA LEU A 235 -9.48 4.96 0.04
C LEU A 235 -8.26 4.36 -0.66
N ALA A 236 -7.90 3.12 -0.31
CA ALA A 236 -6.83 2.40 -0.98
C ALA A 236 -7.15 2.21 -2.47
N TYR A 237 -8.38 1.84 -2.81
CA TYR A 237 -8.82 1.71 -4.20
C TYR A 237 -8.62 2.99 -5.02
N PHE A 238 -9.00 4.15 -4.48
CA PHE A 238 -8.85 5.42 -5.19
C PHE A 238 -7.40 5.91 -5.29
N ILE A 239 -6.59 5.73 -4.25
CA ILE A 239 -5.18 6.18 -4.28
C ILE A 239 -4.33 5.22 -5.12
N LYS A 240 -4.49 3.91 -4.89
CA LYS A 240 -3.74 2.87 -5.59
C LYS A 240 -4.53 1.55 -5.57
N PRO A 241 -5.23 1.17 -6.66
CA PRO A 241 -6.09 -0.02 -6.68
C PRO A 241 -5.46 -1.31 -6.16
N SER A 242 -4.16 -1.53 -6.43
CA SER A 242 -3.42 -2.70 -5.95
C SER A 242 -3.23 -2.73 -4.42
N ALA A 243 -3.34 -1.60 -3.72
CA ALA A 243 -3.24 -1.50 -2.27
C ALA A 243 -4.45 -2.10 -1.54
N MET A 244 -5.52 -2.47 -2.25
CA MET A 244 -6.71 -3.10 -1.67
C MET A 244 -6.55 -4.63 -1.44
N ILE A 245 -5.44 -5.22 -1.89
CA ILE A 245 -5.15 -6.66 -1.72
C ILE A 245 -5.33 -7.17 -0.27
N PRO A 246 -4.85 -6.46 0.79
CA PRO A 246 -5.07 -6.90 2.17
C PRO A 246 -6.55 -7.01 2.54
N ALA A 247 -7.43 -6.13 2.02
CA ALA A 247 -8.86 -6.21 2.28
C ALA A 247 -9.47 -7.48 1.66
N ILE A 248 -9.07 -7.84 0.44
CA ILE A 248 -9.48 -9.10 -0.21
C ILE A 248 -9.03 -10.29 0.63
N ALA A 249 -7.79 -10.28 1.12
CA ALA A 249 -7.27 -11.33 1.98
C ALA A 249 -8.10 -11.51 3.28
N VAL A 250 -8.52 -10.41 3.91
CA VAL A 250 -9.38 -10.45 5.10
C VAL A 250 -10.75 -11.06 4.80
N VAL A 251 -11.35 -10.72 3.65
CA VAL A 251 -12.62 -11.32 3.21
C VAL A 251 -12.49 -12.84 3.04
N LEU A 252 -11.40 -13.31 2.41
CA LEU A 252 -11.09 -14.73 2.29
C LEU A 252 -10.89 -15.40 3.66
N MET A 253 -10.21 -14.73 4.59
CA MET A 253 -10.03 -15.22 5.97
C MET A 253 -11.36 -15.34 6.72
N ILE A 254 -12.27 -14.37 6.57
CA ILE A 254 -13.61 -14.39 7.20
C ILE A 254 -14.43 -15.55 6.62
N MET A 255 -14.44 -15.74 5.30
CA MET A 255 -15.10 -16.88 4.65
C MET A 255 -14.57 -18.21 5.21
N ARG A 256 -13.25 -18.37 5.28
CA ARG A 256 -12.60 -19.55 5.87
C ARG A 256 -13.04 -19.77 7.32
N ARG A 257 -13.11 -18.70 8.12
CA ARG A 257 -13.55 -18.77 9.53
C ARG A 257 -15.01 -19.24 9.64
N ILE A 258 -15.92 -18.67 8.86
CA ILE A 258 -17.35 -19.07 8.83
C ILE A 258 -17.49 -20.55 8.53
N VAL A 259 -16.74 -21.04 7.54
CA VAL A 259 -16.64 -22.46 7.20
C VAL A 259 -16.15 -23.21 8.45
N GLN A 260 -14.93 -22.95 8.91
CA GLN A 260 -14.29 -23.69 10.01
C GLN A 260 -15.13 -23.82 11.28
N THR A 261 -15.66 -22.71 11.79
CA THR A 261 -16.41 -22.69 13.05
C THR A 261 -17.90 -22.98 12.87
N GLN A 262 -18.34 -23.33 11.66
CA GLN A 262 -19.73 -23.60 11.31
C GLN A 262 -20.70 -22.50 11.76
N LEU A 263 -20.28 -21.23 11.67
CA LEU A 263 -21.10 -20.10 12.11
C LEU A 263 -22.43 -20.01 11.35
N TRP A 264 -22.51 -20.61 10.16
CA TRP A 264 -23.73 -20.77 9.36
C TRP A 264 -24.86 -21.56 10.02
N ARG A 265 -24.57 -22.35 11.06
CA ARG A 265 -25.59 -23.06 11.83
C ARG A 265 -26.22 -22.19 12.93
N ASP A 266 -25.60 -21.08 13.30
CA ASP A 266 -26.10 -20.14 14.31
C ASP A 266 -26.79 -18.97 13.61
N TRP A 267 -28.11 -19.07 13.45
CA TRP A 267 -28.90 -18.09 12.68
C TRP A 267 -28.81 -16.66 13.24
N ARG A 268 -28.61 -16.49 14.57
CA ARG A 268 -28.48 -15.17 15.19
C ARG A 268 -27.14 -14.53 14.81
N LYS A 269 -26.04 -15.27 14.95
CA LYS A 269 -24.71 -14.77 14.58
C LYS A 269 -24.59 -14.58 13.07
N MET A 270 -25.21 -15.45 12.29
CA MET A 270 -25.26 -15.32 10.83
C MET A 270 -26.07 -14.11 10.40
N GLY A 271 -27.24 -13.86 11.02
CA GLY A 271 -28.04 -12.66 10.76
C GLY A 271 -27.32 -11.35 11.09
N GLN A 272 -26.63 -11.29 12.24
CA GLN A 272 -25.78 -10.15 12.60
C GLN A 272 -24.63 -9.94 11.60
N GLY A 273 -23.96 -11.02 11.20
CA GLY A 273 -22.90 -10.97 10.19
C GLY A 273 -23.39 -10.50 8.83
N LEU A 274 -24.56 -10.98 8.39
CA LEU A 274 -25.18 -10.57 7.12
C LEU A 274 -25.61 -9.09 7.16
N LEU A 275 -26.21 -8.63 8.26
CA LEU A 275 -26.55 -7.22 8.43
C LEU A 275 -25.29 -6.34 8.34
N LEU A 276 -24.22 -6.73 9.03
CA LEU A 276 -22.95 -6.01 8.96
C LEU A 276 -22.37 -6.01 7.54
N ALA A 277 -22.46 -7.13 6.83
CA ALA A 277 -22.02 -7.24 5.44
C ALA A 277 -22.82 -6.32 4.51
N ILE A 278 -24.15 -6.26 4.67
CA ILE A 278 -25.02 -5.35 3.91
C ILE A 278 -24.64 -3.89 4.18
N VAL A 279 -24.44 -3.51 5.44
CA VAL A 279 -24.00 -2.14 5.80
C VAL A 279 -22.63 -1.83 5.19
N CYS A 280 -21.70 -2.79 5.24
CA CYS A 280 -20.38 -2.66 4.61
C CYS A 280 -20.49 -2.46 3.10
N VAL A 281 -21.29 -3.28 2.40
CA VAL A 281 -21.51 -3.16 0.96
C VAL A 281 -22.18 -1.83 0.61
N ALA A 282 -23.21 -1.42 1.34
CA ALA A 282 -23.86 -0.13 1.15
C ALA A 282 -22.87 1.04 1.34
N THR A 283 -21.97 0.92 2.32
CA THR A 283 -20.91 1.90 2.57
C THR A 283 -19.92 1.93 1.42
N VAL A 284 -19.45 0.78 0.91
CA VAL A 284 -18.58 0.71 -0.28
C VAL A 284 -19.26 1.38 -1.46
N VAL A 285 -20.47 0.97 -1.80
CA VAL A 285 -21.20 1.48 -2.97
C VAL A 285 -21.42 2.98 -2.86
N GLY A 286 -21.92 3.47 -1.73
CA GLY A 286 -22.17 4.89 -1.52
C GLY A 286 -20.89 5.73 -1.56
N THR A 287 -19.80 5.28 -0.93
CA THR A 287 -18.54 6.02 -0.92
C THR A 287 -17.80 5.98 -2.25
N VAL A 288 -17.85 4.86 -2.98
CA VAL A 288 -17.28 4.76 -4.33
C VAL A 288 -18.06 5.61 -5.31
N GLN A 289 -19.39 5.57 -5.28
CA GLN A 289 -20.21 6.42 -6.16
C GLN A 289 -19.97 7.90 -5.87
N TRP A 290 -19.90 8.28 -4.60
CA TRP A 290 -19.61 9.65 -4.21
C TRP A 290 -18.20 10.08 -4.64
N GLY A 291 -17.18 9.26 -4.37
CA GLY A 291 -15.80 9.54 -4.78
C GLY A 291 -15.64 9.64 -6.29
N GLN A 292 -16.27 8.74 -7.04
CA GLN A 292 -16.27 8.79 -8.50
C GLN A 292 -16.98 10.05 -9.02
N HIS A 293 -18.08 10.45 -8.39
CA HIS A 293 -18.76 11.70 -8.74
C HIS A 293 -17.86 12.93 -8.55
N GLN A 294 -17.07 12.98 -7.47
CA GLN A 294 -16.09 14.06 -7.26
C GLN A 294 -14.98 14.04 -8.32
N ILE A 295 -14.45 12.86 -8.67
CA ILE A 295 -13.44 12.71 -9.73
C ILE A 295 -14.02 13.12 -11.09
N ASP A 296 -15.29 12.82 -11.33
CA ASP A 296 -15.95 13.13 -12.59
C ASP A 296 -16.23 14.64 -12.76
N GLN A 297 -16.40 15.36 -11.65
CA GLN A 297 -16.69 16.80 -11.61
C GLN A 297 -15.46 17.68 -11.36
N GLN A 298 -14.29 17.09 -11.11
CA GLN A 298 -13.06 17.86 -10.88
C GLN A 298 -12.76 18.79 -12.07
N THR A 299 -12.27 19.99 -11.77
CA THR A 299 -11.96 21.03 -12.77
C THR A 299 -10.48 21.36 -12.85
N ILE A 300 -9.63 20.60 -12.15
CA ILE A 300 -8.17 20.82 -12.08
C ILE A 300 -7.57 20.66 -13.47
N ILE A 301 -7.91 19.57 -14.15
CA ILE A 301 -7.41 19.27 -15.51
C ILE A 301 -8.55 18.77 -16.39
N ARG A 302 -8.56 19.17 -17.66
CA ARG A 302 -9.56 18.71 -18.64
C ARG A 302 -9.18 17.31 -19.12
N VAL A 303 -10.09 16.36 -19.01
CA VAL A 303 -9.82 14.94 -19.29
C VAL A 303 -10.85 14.40 -20.28
N ASN A 304 -10.40 13.68 -21.30
CA ASN A 304 -11.27 12.91 -22.19
C ASN A 304 -11.31 11.44 -21.74
N LYS A 305 -12.42 11.05 -21.11
CA LYS A 305 -12.60 9.68 -20.59
C LYS A 305 -12.64 8.59 -21.69
N GLY A 306 -12.92 8.97 -22.94
CA GLY A 306 -12.91 8.03 -24.06
C GLY A 306 -11.50 7.53 -24.43
N LEU A 307 -10.45 8.16 -23.90
CA LEU A 307 -9.05 7.77 -24.11
C LEU A 307 -8.49 6.91 -22.96
N ALA A 308 -9.33 6.56 -21.98
CA ALA A 308 -8.89 5.80 -20.81
C ALA A 308 -8.28 4.46 -21.21
N ILE A 309 -7.09 4.18 -20.70
CA ILE A 309 -6.46 2.87 -20.90
C ILE A 309 -7.21 1.84 -20.04
N PRO A 310 -7.67 0.72 -20.61
CA PRO A 310 -8.43 -0.26 -19.85
C PRO A 310 -7.54 -0.99 -18.83
N PRO A 311 -8.09 -1.45 -17.69
CA PRO A 311 -7.34 -2.15 -16.64
C PRO A 311 -6.51 -3.35 -17.11
N ILE A 312 -6.95 -4.02 -18.19
CA ILE A 312 -6.25 -5.17 -18.77
C ILE A 312 -4.87 -4.80 -19.32
N HIS A 313 -4.66 -3.56 -19.77
CA HIS A 313 -3.35 -3.10 -20.20
C HIS A 313 -2.34 -3.13 -19.06
N PHE A 314 -2.74 -2.67 -17.86
CA PHE A 314 -1.88 -2.72 -16.67
C PHE A 314 -1.54 -4.15 -16.24
N MET A 315 -2.46 -5.10 -16.46
CA MET A 315 -2.16 -6.52 -16.25
C MET A 315 -1.17 -7.04 -17.28
N SER A 316 -1.31 -6.65 -18.55
CA SER A 316 -0.39 -7.07 -19.62
C SER A 316 1.02 -6.52 -19.47
N MET A 317 1.19 -5.32 -18.90
CA MET A 317 2.51 -4.77 -18.60
C MET A 317 3.34 -5.66 -17.68
N GLY A 318 2.70 -6.38 -16.74
CA GLY A 318 3.38 -7.32 -15.87
C GLY A 318 3.76 -8.66 -16.52
N VAL A 319 3.23 -8.96 -17.71
CA VAL A 319 3.39 -10.25 -18.41
C VAL A 319 4.31 -10.15 -19.63
N ALA A 320 4.40 -8.96 -20.25
CA ALA A 320 5.16 -8.74 -21.48
C ALA A 320 6.32 -7.74 -21.30
N GLY A 321 7.42 -7.96 -22.01
CA GLY A 321 8.59 -7.06 -22.00
C GLY A 321 9.34 -7.04 -20.66
N ASP A 322 9.86 -5.87 -20.29
CA ASP A 322 10.69 -5.66 -19.10
C ASP A 322 9.85 -5.36 -17.83
N GLY A 323 8.52 -5.49 -17.90
CA GLY A 323 7.61 -5.15 -16.81
C GLY A 323 7.24 -3.66 -16.72
N GLY A 324 7.73 -2.83 -17.64
CA GLY A 324 7.45 -1.39 -17.73
C GLY A 324 6.35 -1.04 -18.74
N TYR A 325 6.04 0.25 -18.84
CA TYR A 325 5.07 0.75 -19.83
C TYR A 325 5.50 0.46 -21.26
N ASN A 326 4.61 -0.15 -22.04
CA ASN A 326 4.84 -0.47 -23.45
C ASN A 326 3.78 0.20 -24.32
N GLU A 327 4.19 1.30 -24.98
CA GLU A 327 3.37 2.07 -25.92
C GLU A 327 2.73 1.19 -27.01
N ARG A 328 3.45 0.16 -27.50
CA ARG A 328 2.94 -0.72 -28.56
C ARG A 328 1.79 -1.59 -28.09
N ASP A 329 1.81 -2.01 -26.83
CA ASP A 329 0.73 -2.79 -26.23
C ASP A 329 -0.47 -1.91 -25.88
N ALA A 330 -0.22 -0.67 -25.45
CA ALA A 330 -1.26 0.33 -25.22
C ALA A 330 -2.04 0.65 -26.51
N LEU A 331 -1.32 0.85 -27.62
CA LEU A 331 -1.91 1.13 -28.93
C LEU A 331 -2.72 -0.07 -29.46
N LYS A 332 -2.18 -1.29 -29.37
CA LYS A 332 -2.88 -2.51 -29.82
C LYS A 332 -4.20 -2.73 -29.07
N ILE A 333 -4.19 -2.55 -27.75
CA ILE A 333 -5.38 -2.71 -26.93
C ILE A 333 -6.40 -1.61 -27.26
N GLY A 334 -5.94 -0.35 -27.40
CA GLY A 334 -6.77 0.77 -27.81
C GLY A 334 -7.54 0.54 -29.12
N HIS A 335 -6.88 -0.03 -30.14
CA HIS A 335 -7.52 -0.38 -31.41
C HIS A 335 -8.57 -1.49 -31.28
N THR A 336 -8.36 -2.49 -30.42
CA THR A 336 -9.34 -3.57 -30.22
C THR A 336 -10.56 -3.14 -29.40
N THR A 337 -10.44 -2.16 -28.50
CA THR A 337 -11.59 -1.63 -27.75
C THR A 337 -12.44 -0.62 -28.52
N GLN A 338 -11.91 0.01 -29.59
CA GLN A 338 -12.70 0.89 -30.47
C GLN A 338 -13.45 0.15 -31.58
N ALA A 339 -13.19 -1.15 -31.76
CA ALA A 339 -13.79 -1.99 -32.81
C ALA A 339 -15.03 -2.79 -32.33
N ASN A 340 -15.49 -2.58 -31.10
CA ASN A 340 -16.70 -3.16 -30.51
C ASN A 340 -17.62 -2.05 -29.98
#